data_AF-A0A7K4TSS0-F1
#
_entry.id   AF-A0A7K4TSS0-F1
#
_cell.length_a   1.000
_cell.length_b   1.000
_cell.length_c   1.000
_cell.angle_alpha   90.00
_cell.angle_beta   90.00
_cell.angle_gamma   90.00
#
_symmetry.space_group_name_H-M   'P 1'
#
loop_
_entity.id
_entity.type
_entity.pdbx_description
1 polymer ?
#
loop_
_entity_poly.entity_id
_entity_poly.type
_entity_poly.pdbx_seq_one_letter_code
_entity_poly.pdbx_strand_id
1 'polypeptide(L)'
;SLPGDKKEFLQNGPDLQDFVSGDLSDKSTWAEYKGNLKREKGERLHLPPWLKTKIPMGKNYNKLKNTLRSLNLHTVCEEARCPNIGECWGGGEYATATATIMLMGDTCTRGCRFCSVKTARSPPPLDPQEPYNTATAIAQWGLDYVVLTSVDRDDLPDGGAEHFAKTVLHLKERNPKILVECLTPDFRGDLKAVEKVALSGLDVYAHNVETVPELQRKVRDPRANFEQSVRVLKHAKEVQPGVISKTSIMLGLGETDEQVYSTMKLLREADVDCLTLGQYMQPTKRHLKVEEYITPEKFKYWEKVGNDLGFHYTASGPLVRSSYKAGEFFLKNLVEKRKTKAI
;
A
#
# COMPACT_ATOMS: atom_id res chain seq x y z
N SER A 1 -20.53 16.68 -16.52
CA SER A 1 -21.28 15.69 -15.72
C SER A 1 -20.56 14.35 -15.82
N LEU A 2 -20.18 13.73 -14.71
CA LEU A 2 -19.57 12.38 -14.75
C LEU A 2 -20.61 11.36 -15.27
N PRO A 3 -20.26 10.45 -16.19
CA PRO A 3 -21.17 9.39 -16.67
C PRO A 3 -21.74 8.55 -15.51
N GLY A 4 -22.93 7.97 -15.69
CA GLY A 4 -23.69 7.24 -14.66
C GLY A 4 -22.87 6.17 -13.95
N ASP A 5 -22.14 5.35 -14.71
CA ASP A 5 -21.30 4.27 -14.21
C ASP A 5 -20.17 4.78 -13.29
N LYS A 6 -19.64 6.00 -13.54
CA LYS A 6 -18.67 6.62 -12.65
C LYS A 6 -19.31 7.04 -11.34
N LYS A 7 -20.54 7.57 -11.35
CA LYS A 7 -21.26 7.93 -10.11
C LYS A 7 -21.51 6.70 -9.22
N GLU A 8 -21.80 5.56 -9.83
CA GLU A 8 -22.07 4.30 -9.14
C GLU A 8 -20.80 3.68 -8.54
N PHE A 9 -19.70 3.63 -9.32
CA PHE A 9 -18.37 3.23 -8.83
C PHE A 9 -17.87 4.14 -7.69
N LEU A 10 -18.14 5.45 -7.79
CA LEU A 10 -17.77 6.44 -6.76
C LEU A 10 -18.58 6.30 -5.46
N GLN A 11 -19.79 5.72 -5.50
CA GLN A 11 -20.63 5.50 -4.31
C GLN A 11 -20.35 4.14 -3.65
N ASN A 12 -20.10 3.10 -4.45
CA ASN A 12 -20.01 1.73 -3.96
C ASN A 12 -18.58 1.22 -3.76
N GLY A 13 -17.58 1.93 -4.29
CA GLY A 13 -16.21 1.46 -4.29
C GLY A 13 -15.96 0.38 -5.35
N PRO A 14 -14.70 -0.07 -5.49
CA PRO A 14 -14.30 -1.16 -6.37
C PRO A 14 -14.82 -2.51 -5.83
N ASP A 15 -15.34 -3.37 -6.71
CA ASP A 15 -15.73 -4.75 -6.38
C ASP A 15 -14.55 -5.71 -6.67
N LEU A 16 -14.68 -6.97 -6.25
CA LEU A 16 -13.72 -8.04 -6.50
C LEU A 16 -13.22 -8.09 -7.96
N GLN A 17 -14.09 -7.80 -8.93
CA GLN A 17 -13.76 -7.82 -10.37
C GLN A 17 -12.69 -6.79 -10.75
N ASP A 18 -12.58 -5.68 -10.02
CA ASP A 18 -11.55 -4.66 -10.22
C ASP A 18 -10.15 -5.17 -9.81
N PHE A 19 -10.08 -6.28 -9.08
CA PHE A 19 -8.85 -6.85 -8.55
C PHE A 19 -8.44 -8.18 -9.23
N VAL A 20 -9.23 -8.65 -10.20
CA VAL A 20 -8.98 -9.89 -10.93
C VAL A 20 -8.73 -9.56 -12.41
N SER A 21 -7.57 -9.93 -12.94
CA SER A 21 -7.14 -9.50 -14.26
C SER A 21 -7.60 -10.42 -15.41
N GLY A 22 -8.06 -9.84 -16.53
CA GLY A 22 -8.27 -10.53 -17.81
C GLY A 22 -9.49 -11.45 -17.83
N ASP A 23 -9.41 -12.56 -18.58
CA ASP A 23 -10.48 -13.56 -18.75
C ASP A 23 -10.90 -14.25 -17.43
N LEU A 24 -10.19 -13.96 -16.33
CA LEU A 24 -10.41 -14.53 -15.00
C LEU A 24 -11.44 -13.76 -14.16
N SER A 25 -11.96 -12.62 -14.65
CA SER A 25 -13.10 -11.93 -14.05
C SER A 25 -14.37 -12.79 -14.10
N ASP A 26 -14.43 -13.75 -15.04
CA ASP A 26 -15.45 -14.79 -15.07
C ASP A 26 -15.10 -15.93 -14.09
N LYS A 27 -15.93 -16.10 -13.07
CA LYS A 27 -15.83 -17.17 -12.06
C LYS A 27 -15.67 -18.56 -12.68
N SER A 28 -16.25 -18.80 -13.86
CA SER A 28 -16.20 -20.11 -14.54
C SER A 28 -14.76 -20.59 -14.80
N THR A 29 -13.82 -19.67 -14.99
CA THR A 29 -12.44 -19.97 -15.38
C THR A 29 -11.54 -20.43 -14.25
N TRP A 30 -11.94 -20.23 -12.99
CA TRP A 30 -11.13 -20.61 -11.83
C TRP A 30 -11.89 -21.36 -10.73
N ALA A 31 -13.23 -21.38 -10.76
CA ALA A 31 -14.03 -22.19 -9.84
C ALA A 31 -13.72 -23.70 -9.94
N GLU A 32 -13.20 -24.15 -11.08
CA GLU A 32 -12.80 -25.54 -11.32
C GLU A 32 -11.34 -25.84 -10.94
N TYR A 33 -10.60 -24.88 -10.36
CA TYR A 33 -9.20 -25.11 -9.98
C TYR A 33 -9.09 -26.17 -8.86
N LYS A 34 -8.57 -27.35 -9.21
CA LYS A 34 -8.40 -28.49 -8.29
C LYS A 34 -7.01 -28.57 -7.64
N GLY A 35 -6.18 -27.53 -7.77
CA GLY A 35 -4.85 -27.54 -7.16
C GLY A 35 -4.89 -27.30 -5.66
N ASN A 36 -3.89 -27.81 -4.94
CA ASN A 36 -3.75 -27.55 -3.51
C ASN A 36 -3.58 -26.05 -3.25
N LEU A 37 -4.43 -25.51 -2.38
CA LEU A 37 -4.37 -24.09 -1.97
C LEU A 37 -3.63 -23.90 -0.65
N LYS A 38 -3.57 -24.94 0.19
CA LYS A 38 -2.85 -24.94 1.47
C LYS A 38 -1.57 -25.74 1.35
N ARG A 39 -0.50 -25.18 1.90
CA ARG A 39 0.84 -25.74 1.78
C ARG A 39 1.03 -26.92 2.72
N GLU A 40 1.47 -28.05 2.18
CA GLU A 40 1.93 -29.19 2.96
C GLU A 40 3.44 -29.11 3.28
N LYS A 41 3.86 -29.83 4.32
CA LYS A 41 5.25 -29.79 4.81
C LYS A 41 6.19 -30.45 3.79
N GLY A 42 6.99 -29.63 3.12
CA GLY A 42 7.98 -30.09 2.13
C GLY A 42 7.61 -29.69 0.70
N GLU A 43 6.36 -29.29 0.48
CA GLU A 43 5.84 -28.96 -0.84
C GLU A 43 5.86 -27.45 -1.12
N ARG A 44 5.78 -27.12 -2.41
CA ARG A 44 5.63 -25.76 -2.92
C ARG A 44 4.30 -25.64 -3.64
N LEU A 45 3.49 -24.66 -3.24
CA LEU A 45 2.22 -24.39 -3.89
C LEU A 45 2.42 -23.85 -5.31
N HIS A 46 1.66 -24.39 -6.26
CA HIS A 46 1.57 -23.87 -7.61
C HIS A 46 0.71 -22.60 -7.64
N LEU A 47 1.14 -21.59 -8.39
CA LEU A 47 0.41 -20.33 -8.46
C LEU A 47 -0.96 -20.55 -9.14
N PRO A 48 -2.08 -20.29 -8.45
CA PRO A 48 -3.41 -20.44 -9.01
C PRO A 48 -3.67 -19.42 -10.13
N PRO A 49 -4.65 -19.68 -11.01
CA PRO A 49 -4.89 -18.85 -12.19
C PRO A 49 -5.19 -17.38 -11.85
N TRP A 50 -6.00 -17.10 -10.82
CA TRP A 50 -6.39 -15.73 -10.42
C TRP A 50 -5.25 -14.84 -9.92
N LEU A 51 -4.06 -15.40 -9.66
CA LEU A 51 -2.86 -14.65 -9.27
C LEU A 51 -1.88 -14.45 -10.43
N LYS A 52 -2.16 -14.99 -11.62
CA LYS A 52 -1.30 -14.84 -12.79
C LYS A 52 -1.57 -13.47 -13.42
N THR A 53 -0.54 -12.64 -13.50
CA THR A 53 -0.60 -11.35 -14.20
C THR A 53 0.08 -11.42 -15.56
N LYS A 54 -0.35 -10.54 -16.47
CA LYS A 54 0.30 -10.36 -17.78
C LYS A 54 1.64 -9.65 -17.59
N ILE A 55 2.61 -9.99 -18.44
CA ILE A 55 3.92 -9.32 -18.42
C ILE A 55 3.72 -7.85 -18.82
N PRO A 56 4.25 -6.89 -18.04
CA PRO A 56 4.09 -5.46 -18.33
C PRO A 56 4.76 -5.10 -19.67
N MET A 57 3.97 -4.63 -20.62
CA MET A 57 4.42 -4.14 -21.93
C MET A 57 3.66 -2.85 -22.29
N GLY A 58 4.37 -1.82 -22.78
CA GLY A 58 3.71 -0.59 -23.26
C GLY A 58 4.63 0.64 -23.31
N LYS A 59 4.26 1.64 -24.15
CA LYS A 59 5.01 2.89 -24.32
C LYS A 59 5.02 3.75 -23.03
N ASN A 60 3.89 3.84 -22.32
CA ASN A 60 3.77 4.60 -21.07
C ASN A 60 4.65 4.03 -19.95
N TYR A 61 4.64 2.70 -19.78
CA TYR A 61 5.52 2.02 -18.84
C TYR A 61 7.00 2.36 -19.09
N ASN A 62 7.46 2.28 -20.34
CA ASN A 62 8.85 2.59 -20.70
C ASN A 62 9.19 4.07 -20.48
N LYS A 63 8.26 4.99 -20.77
CA LYS A 63 8.43 6.42 -20.51
C LYS A 63 8.64 6.68 -19.02
N LEU A 64 7.74 6.19 -18.17
CA LEU A 64 7.81 6.41 -16.72
C LEU A 64 9.08 5.79 -16.12
N LYS A 65 9.44 4.58 -16.58
CA LYS A 65 10.69 3.91 -16.20
C LYS A 65 11.93 4.73 -16.52
N ASN A 66 12.01 5.28 -17.73
CA ASN A 66 13.14 6.09 -18.16
C ASN A 66 13.22 7.41 -17.37
N THR A 67 12.07 8.04 -17.10
CA THR A 67 12.01 9.25 -16.28
C THR A 67 12.48 9.00 -14.86
N LEU A 68 11.99 7.94 -14.21
CA LEU A 68 12.42 7.57 -12.84
C LEU A 68 13.94 7.34 -12.76
N ARG A 69 14.50 6.61 -13.73
CA ARG A 69 15.95 6.39 -13.83
C ARG A 69 16.74 7.68 -14.05
N SER A 70 16.27 8.56 -14.93
CA SER A 70 16.96 9.82 -15.22
C SER A 70 17.02 10.77 -14.02
N LEU A 71 16.09 10.60 -13.08
CA LEU A 71 15.97 11.40 -11.87
C LEU A 71 16.52 10.70 -10.63
N ASN A 72 17.14 9.52 -10.80
CA ASN A 72 17.63 8.67 -9.73
C ASN A 72 16.58 8.40 -8.63
N LEU A 73 15.31 8.24 -9.05
CA LEU A 73 14.20 7.94 -8.16
C LEU A 73 13.92 6.44 -8.11
N HIS A 74 13.64 5.94 -6.91
CA HIS A 74 13.26 4.55 -6.70
C HIS A 74 11.73 4.43 -6.57
N THR A 75 11.20 3.25 -6.93
CA THR A 75 9.79 2.94 -6.74
C THR A 75 9.62 1.59 -6.09
N VAL A 76 8.65 1.48 -5.18
CA VAL A 76 8.29 0.16 -4.62
C VAL A 76 7.78 -0.78 -5.68
N CYS A 77 7.21 -0.25 -6.77
CA CYS A 77 6.74 -1.05 -7.88
C CYS A 77 7.88 -1.89 -8.50
N GLU A 78 9.07 -1.30 -8.66
CA GLU A 78 10.24 -2.01 -9.18
C GLU A 78 10.95 -2.82 -8.08
N GLU A 79 11.24 -2.21 -6.93
CA GLU A 79 12.06 -2.84 -5.88
C GLU A 79 11.34 -4.02 -5.17
N ALA A 80 10.00 -3.93 -5.03
CA ALA A 80 9.18 -5.00 -4.46
C ALA A 80 8.64 -5.98 -5.51
N ARG A 81 9.05 -5.86 -6.79
CA ARG A 81 8.60 -6.72 -7.90
C ARG A 81 7.09 -6.81 -8.02
N CYS A 82 6.43 -5.65 -8.00
CA CYS A 82 4.98 -5.57 -7.95
C CYS A 82 4.35 -6.21 -9.19
N PRO A 83 3.42 -7.18 -9.04
CA PRO A 83 2.75 -7.82 -10.18
C PRO A 83 1.84 -6.85 -10.95
N ASN A 84 1.50 -5.71 -10.35
CA ASN A 84 0.56 -4.72 -10.89
C ASN A 84 1.26 -3.56 -11.62
N ILE A 85 2.61 -3.55 -11.72
CA ILE A 85 3.37 -2.41 -12.23
C ILE A 85 2.94 -1.98 -13.65
N GLY A 86 2.66 -2.94 -14.54
CA GLY A 86 2.22 -2.63 -15.91
C GLY A 86 0.85 -1.97 -15.94
N GLU A 87 -0.02 -2.33 -15.01
CA GLU A 87 -1.36 -1.77 -14.92
C GLU A 87 -1.34 -0.38 -14.29
N CYS A 88 -0.59 -0.20 -13.20
CA CYS A 88 -0.42 1.10 -12.52
C CYS A 88 0.24 2.14 -13.41
N TRP A 89 1.32 1.77 -14.12
CA TRP A 89 2.08 2.70 -14.95
C TRP A 89 1.56 2.80 -16.39
N GLY A 90 0.74 1.83 -16.81
CA GLY A 90 0.22 1.76 -18.17
C GLY A 90 -0.72 2.90 -18.49
N GLY A 91 -1.55 3.34 -17.53
CA GLY A 91 -2.52 4.43 -17.68
C GLY A 91 -3.42 4.23 -18.90
N GLY A 92 -4.60 3.64 -18.73
CA GLY A 92 -5.60 3.65 -19.82
C GLY A 92 -6.06 5.08 -20.14
N GLU A 93 -6.68 5.30 -21.31
CA GLU A 93 -7.26 6.61 -21.73
C GLU A 93 -8.22 7.24 -20.70
N TYR A 94 -8.68 6.46 -19.72
CA TYR A 94 -9.67 6.85 -18.72
C TYR A 94 -9.24 6.64 -17.25
N ALA A 95 -7.98 6.29 -16.99
CA ALA A 95 -7.48 5.96 -15.64
C ALA A 95 -6.52 7.05 -15.10
N THR A 96 -6.72 7.48 -13.86
CA THR A 96 -5.73 8.26 -13.10
C THR A 96 -4.45 7.45 -13.00
N ALA A 97 -3.36 7.98 -13.58
CA ALA A 97 -2.04 7.41 -13.38
C ALA A 97 -1.63 7.64 -11.93
N THR A 98 -1.15 6.58 -11.27
CA THR A 98 -0.63 6.67 -9.90
C THR A 98 0.74 6.04 -9.84
N ALA A 99 1.65 6.76 -9.19
CA ALA A 99 3.00 6.30 -8.90
C ALA A 99 3.18 6.14 -7.40
N THR A 100 3.88 5.07 -7.01
CA THR A 100 4.36 4.90 -5.64
C THR A 100 5.87 5.11 -5.62
N ILE A 101 6.29 6.26 -5.08
CA ILE A 101 7.69 6.65 -5.03
C ILE A 101 8.29 6.20 -3.70
N MET A 102 9.44 5.55 -3.78
CA MET A 102 10.22 5.12 -2.62
C MET A 102 11.31 6.15 -2.37
N LEU A 103 11.18 6.88 -1.27
CA LEU A 103 12.17 7.82 -0.76
C LEU A 103 13.28 7.09 -0.01
N MET A 104 14.40 7.77 0.18
CA MET A 104 15.54 7.33 1.00
C MET A 104 16.29 6.12 0.43
N GLY A 105 16.21 5.95 -0.89
CA GLY A 105 16.90 4.89 -1.63
C GLY A 105 16.19 3.54 -1.62
N ASP A 106 16.94 2.48 -1.93
CA ASP A 106 16.45 1.11 -2.13
C ASP A 106 16.95 0.11 -1.06
N THR A 107 17.63 0.60 -0.02
CA THR A 107 18.34 -0.21 0.96
C THR A 107 17.88 0.13 2.39
N CYS A 108 17.23 -0.85 3.01
CA CYS A 108 16.58 -0.75 4.30
C CYS A 108 17.50 -1.17 5.46
N THR A 109 17.33 -0.53 6.62
CA THR A 109 17.99 -0.94 7.88
C THR A 109 17.29 -2.12 8.57
N ARG A 110 16.14 -2.55 8.05
CA ARG A 110 15.31 -3.65 8.57
C ARG A 110 15.17 -4.81 7.59
N GLY A 111 14.99 -6.01 8.14
CA GLY A 111 14.93 -7.27 7.41
C GLY A 111 13.59 -7.99 7.55
N CYS A 112 12.49 -7.36 7.12
CA CYS A 112 11.18 -8.01 7.08
C CYS A 112 11.21 -9.23 6.15
N ARG A 113 10.74 -10.39 6.63
CA ARG A 113 10.91 -11.69 5.95
C ARG A 113 10.01 -11.89 4.73
N PHE A 114 9.06 -10.98 4.54
CA PHE A 114 8.20 -10.90 3.36
C PHE A 114 8.73 -9.96 2.27
N CYS A 115 9.62 -9.03 2.61
CA CYS A 115 9.99 -7.89 1.77
C CYS A 115 11.29 -8.15 0.99
N SER A 116 11.31 -7.79 -0.30
CA SER A 116 12.48 -8.00 -1.19
C SER A 116 13.43 -6.81 -1.33
N VAL A 117 13.14 -5.70 -0.64
CA VAL A 117 14.01 -4.52 -0.60
C VAL A 117 15.37 -4.92 -0.02
N LYS A 118 16.46 -4.33 -0.55
CA LYS A 118 17.82 -4.64 -0.08
C LYS A 118 17.96 -4.25 1.38
N THR A 119 18.89 -4.89 2.09
CA THR A 119 19.11 -4.60 3.51
C THR A 119 20.57 -4.32 3.79
N ALA A 120 20.85 -3.25 4.53
CA ALA A 120 22.18 -2.95 5.04
C ALA A 120 22.07 -2.28 6.41
N ARG A 121 23.00 -2.59 7.33
CA ARG A 121 23.07 -1.92 8.64
C ARG A 121 23.34 -0.43 8.52
N SER A 122 24.12 -0.04 7.51
CA SER A 122 24.53 1.33 7.22
C SER A 122 24.31 1.60 5.74
N PRO A 123 23.08 1.97 5.33
CA PRO A 123 22.80 2.36 3.95
C PRO A 123 23.53 3.66 3.59
N PRO A 124 23.61 4.02 2.30
CA PRO A 124 24.16 5.31 1.87
C PRO A 124 23.49 6.50 2.57
N PRO A 125 24.22 7.63 2.73
CA PRO A 125 23.62 8.86 3.26
C PRO A 125 22.45 9.31 2.38
N LEU A 126 21.47 9.97 2.99
CA LEU A 126 20.38 10.59 2.25
C LEU A 126 20.92 11.68 1.32
N ASP A 127 20.35 11.76 0.11
CA ASP A 127 20.54 12.92 -0.75
C ASP A 127 19.70 14.08 -0.19
N PRO A 128 20.29 15.19 0.27
CA PRO A 128 19.53 16.33 0.79
C PRO A 128 18.59 16.96 -0.24
N GLN A 129 18.84 16.77 -1.54
CA GLN A 129 18.03 17.29 -2.64
C GLN A 129 16.91 16.35 -3.08
N GLU A 130 16.88 15.10 -2.61
CA GLU A 130 15.84 14.11 -2.95
C GLU A 130 14.42 14.66 -2.73
N PRO A 131 14.07 15.36 -1.62
CA PRO A 131 12.72 15.90 -1.43
C PRO A 131 12.30 16.89 -2.50
N TYR A 132 13.19 17.83 -2.84
CA TYR A 132 12.93 18.87 -3.83
C TYR A 132 12.85 18.28 -5.24
N ASN A 133 13.78 17.40 -5.59
CA ASN A 133 13.86 16.77 -6.91
C ASN A 133 12.65 15.85 -7.14
N THR A 134 12.28 15.05 -6.13
CA THR A 134 11.11 14.17 -6.17
C THR A 134 9.82 14.97 -6.34
N ALA A 135 9.63 16.03 -5.55
CA ALA A 135 8.46 16.90 -5.67
C ALA A 135 8.37 17.57 -7.05
N THR A 136 9.51 18.02 -7.58
CA THR A 136 9.59 18.63 -8.92
C THR A 136 9.23 17.63 -10.02
N ALA A 137 9.73 16.40 -9.91
CA ALA A 137 9.42 15.32 -10.84
C ALA A 137 7.93 14.97 -10.86
N ILE A 138 7.34 14.72 -9.68
CA ILE A 138 5.93 14.34 -9.54
C ILE A 138 5.02 15.45 -10.07
N ALA A 139 5.33 16.72 -9.79
CA ALA A 139 4.54 17.84 -10.28
C ALA A 139 4.50 17.92 -11.82
N GLN A 140 5.56 17.51 -12.51
CA GLN A 140 5.62 17.48 -13.98
C GLN A 140 4.83 16.31 -14.60
N TRP A 141 4.52 15.26 -13.83
CA TRP A 141 3.82 14.10 -14.34
C TRP A 141 2.31 14.31 -14.46
N GLY A 142 1.76 15.37 -13.86
CA GLY A 142 0.34 15.68 -13.91
C GLY A 142 -0.52 14.62 -13.21
N LEU A 143 -0.01 14.00 -12.14
CA LEU A 143 -0.75 13.02 -11.36
C LEU A 143 -1.76 13.73 -10.43
N ASP A 144 -2.93 13.14 -10.27
CA ASP A 144 -3.92 13.58 -9.28
C ASP A 144 -3.64 13.01 -7.88
N TYR A 145 -2.97 11.86 -7.81
CA TYR A 145 -2.69 11.12 -6.59
C TYR A 145 -1.27 10.54 -6.63
N VAL A 146 -0.55 10.63 -5.53
CA VAL A 146 0.76 9.99 -5.38
C VAL A 146 0.88 9.32 -4.02
N VAL A 147 1.52 8.15 -4.02
CA VAL A 147 1.91 7.47 -2.78
C VAL A 147 3.41 7.67 -2.58
N LEU A 148 3.80 8.22 -1.44
CA LEU A 148 5.18 8.30 -0.98
C LEU A 148 5.39 7.22 0.07
N THR A 149 6.40 6.37 -0.11
CA THR A 149 6.84 5.38 0.87
C THR A 149 8.34 5.50 1.07
N SER A 150 8.91 4.78 2.02
CA SER A 150 10.36 4.68 2.16
C SER A 150 10.80 3.32 2.66
N VAL A 151 12.11 3.13 2.67
CA VAL A 151 12.77 2.14 3.52
C VAL A 151 12.83 2.61 4.98
N ASP A 152 13.05 1.70 5.92
CA ASP A 152 13.37 2.07 7.30
C ASP A 152 14.81 2.61 7.39
N ARG A 153 14.96 3.77 8.03
CA ARG A 153 16.25 4.45 8.27
C ARG A 153 16.55 4.57 9.77
N ASP A 154 16.66 3.43 10.45
CA ASP A 154 16.98 3.38 11.89
C ASP A 154 18.37 3.98 12.21
N ASP A 155 19.22 4.19 11.19
CA ASP A 155 20.50 4.90 11.26
C ASP A 155 20.35 6.43 11.44
N LEU A 156 19.17 6.98 11.16
CA LEU A 156 18.86 8.40 11.36
C LEU A 156 18.17 8.64 12.71
N PRO A 157 18.40 9.80 13.36
CA PRO A 157 17.75 10.11 14.63
C PRO A 157 16.23 10.09 14.58
N ASP A 158 15.63 10.65 13.52
CA ASP A 158 14.17 10.78 13.33
C ASP A 158 13.59 9.71 12.40
N GLY A 159 14.38 8.69 12.05
CA GLY A 159 13.97 7.63 11.12
C GLY A 159 13.65 8.10 9.70
N GLY A 160 14.02 9.33 9.31
CA GLY A 160 13.71 9.93 8.01
C GLY A 160 12.40 10.71 7.95
N ALA A 161 11.73 10.98 9.08
CA ALA A 161 10.47 11.73 9.12
C ALA A 161 10.58 13.15 8.54
N GLU A 162 11.68 13.87 8.80
CA GLU A 162 11.96 15.18 8.18
C GLU A 162 12.01 15.09 6.66
N HIS A 163 12.59 14.01 6.14
CA HIS A 163 12.76 13.80 4.72
C HIS A 163 11.39 13.59 4.02
N PHE A 164 10.51 12.78 4.65
CA PHE A 164 9.12 12.66 4.21
C PHE A 164 8.41 13.99 4.21
N ALA A 165 8.43 14.71 5.35
CA ALA A 165 7.68 15.93 5.53
C ALA A 165 8.09 17.01 4.53
N LYS A 166 9.40 17.18 4.28
CA LYS A 166 9.92 18.09 3.24
C LYS A 166 9.45 17.72 1.84
N THR A 167 9.41 16.43 1.52
CA THR A 167 8.95 15.96 0.20
C THR A 167 7.48 16.31 -0.01
N VAL A 168 6.64 16.08 1.00
CA VAL A 168 5.21 16.45 0.96
C VAL A 168 5.05 17.96 0.83
N LEU A 169 5.76 18.75 1.65
CA LEU A 169 5.69 20.20 1.63
C LEU A 169 6.04 20.75 0.25
N HIS A 170 7.19 20.36 -0.32
CA HIS A 170 7.61 20.81 -1.65
C HIS A 170 6.65 20.41 -2.76
N LEU A 171 6.00 19.25 -2.62
CA LEU A 171 5.01 18.79 -3.57
C LEU A 171 3.72 19.62 -3.48
N LYS A 172 3.25 19.91 -2.26
CA LYS A 172 2.06 20.76 -2.02
C LYS A 172 2.27 22.21 -2.43
N GLU A 173 3.48 22.76 -2.26
CA GLU A 173 3.86 24.08 -2.77
C GLU A 173 3.72 24.17 -4.30
N ARG A 174 4.08 23.11 -5.03
CA ARG A 174 4.05 23.06 -6.49
C ARG A 174 2.66 22.72 -7.04
N ASN A 175 1.96 21.82 -6.36
CA ASN A 175 0.64 21.38 -6.74
C ASN A 175 -0.24 21.22 -5.49
N PRO A 176 -0.93 22.27 -5.05
CA PRO A 176 -1.80 22.21 -3.88
C PRO A 176 -2.98 21.22 -4.03
N LYS A 177 -3.32 20.83 -5.26
CA LYS A 177 -4.47 19.97 -5.57
C LYS A 177 -4.12 18.49 -5.59
N ILE A 178 -2.84 18.12 -5.74
CA ILE A 178 -2.44 16.71 -5.73
C ILE A 178 -2.76 16.09 -4.38
N LEU A 179 -3.30 14.88 -4.39
CA LEU A 179 -3.49 14.09 -3.17
C LEU A 179 -2.23 13.31 -2.87
N VAL A 180 -1.81 13.36 -1.60
CA VAL A 180 -0.57 12.74 -1.13
C VAL A 180 -0.87 11.74 -0.03
N GLU A 181 -0.60 10.46 -0.31
CA GLU A 181 -0.59 9.39 0.68
C GLU A 181 0.85 9.12 1.10
N CYS A 182 1.12 9.12 2.41
CA CYS A 182 2.40 8.69 2.94
C CYS A 182 2.24 7.31 3.60
N LEU A 183 2.83 6.29 2.98
CA LEU A 183 3.02 4.96 3.58
C LEU A 183 4.31 4.98 4.39
N THR A 184 4.20 5.22 5.69
CA THR A 184 5.35 5.48 6.55
C THR A 184 5.90 4.20 7.20
N PRO A 185 7.20 4.19 7.54
CA PRO A 185 7.74 3.36 8.62
C PRO A 185 7.00 3.59 9.95
N ASP A 186 7.35 2.78 10.96
CA ASP A 186 6.86 3.00 12.33
C ASP A 186 7.73 3.98 13.14
N PHE A 187 8.84 4.46 12.56
CA PHE A 187 9.82 5.34 13.19
C PHE A 187 10.34 4.83 14.56
N ARG A 188 10.37 3.51 14.77
CA ARG A 188 10.67 2.85 16.06
C ARG A 188 9.73 3.28 17.19
N GLY A 189 8.51 3.70 16.85
CA GLY A 189 7.55 4.23 17.80
C GLY A 189 7.80 5.67 18.24
N ASP A 190 8.69 6.42 17.58
CA ASP A 190 8.89 7.85 17.85
C ASP A 190 7.66 8.65 17.38
N LEU A 191 6.84 9.05 18.34
CA LEU A 191 5.61 9.81 18.07
C LEU A 191 5.88 11.23 17.56
N LYS A 192 7.04 11.84 17.86
CA LYS A 192 7.40 13.15 17.28
C LYS A 192 7.70 13.03 15.79
N ALA A 193 8.28 11.91 15.37
CA ALA A 193 8.50 11.60 13.96
C ALA A 193 7.16 11.39 13.24
N VAL A 194 6.22 10.67 13.86
CA VAL A 194 4.84 10.51 13.36
C VAL A 194 4.13 11.85 13.22
N GLU A 195 4.15 12.68 14.27
CA GLU A 195 3.56 14.03 14.30
C GLU A 195 4.08 14.89 13.16
N LYS A 196 5.41 14.90 12.96
CA LYS A 196 6.05 15.67 11.88
C LYS A 196 5.52 15.30 10.51
N VAL A 197 5.37 14.01 10.22
CA VAL A 197 4.83 13.57 8.91
C VAL A 197 3.34 13.88 8.82
N ALA A 198 2.55 13.63 9.87
CA ALA A 198 1.11 13.91 9.90
C ALA A 198 0.79 15.40 9.65
N LEU A 199 1.65 16.32 10.11
CA LEU A 199 1.50 17.77 9.94
C LEU A 199 2.09 18.32 8.63
N SER A 200 2.67 17.48 7.77
CA SER A 200 3.32 17.91 6.53
C SER A 200 2.36 18.41 5.42
N GLY A 201 1.05 18.27 5.63
CA GLY A 201 0.02 18.61 4.66
C GLY A 201 -0.43 17.44 3.78
N LEU A 202 -0.01 16.21 4.09
CA LEU A 202 -0.51 15.00 3.44
C LEU A 202 -2.02 14.81 3.60
N ASP A 203 -2.63 14.00 2.75
CA ASP A 203 -4.08 13.73 2.79
C ASP A 203 -4.40 12.36 3.41
N VAL A 204 -3.52 11.37 3.24
CA VAL A 204 -3.68 10.01 3.79
C VAL A 204 -2.42 9.57 4.50
N TYR A 205 -2.54 9.26 5.79
CA TYR A 205 -1.47 8.68 6.60
C TYR A 205 -1.63 7.16 6.60
N ALA A 206 -0.74 6.46 5.90
CA ALA A 206 -0.75 5.02 5.82
C ALA A 206 0.39 4.40 6.63
N HIS A 207 0.08 3.34 7.37
CA HIS A 207 1.08 2.48 8.01
C HIS A 207 0.55 1.05 8.08
N ASN A 208 1.28 0.10 7.52
CA ASN A 208 0.81 -1.27 7.42
C ASN A 208 1.16 -2.09 8.68
N VAL A 209 0.16 -2.76 9.25
CA VAL A 209 0.36 -3.81 10.26
C VAL A 209 0.88 -5.11 9.65
N GLU A 210 0.67 -5.29 8.34
CA GLU A 210 1.12 -6.39 7.47
C GLU A 210 0.52 -7.77 7.76
N THR A 211 0.33 -8.14 9.03
CA THR A 211 -0.20 -9.44 9.42
C THR A 211 -0.85 -9.38 10.81
N VAL A 212 -1.45 -10.47 11.26
CA VAL A 212 -2.08 -10.62 12.58
C VAL A 212 -1.03 -10.54 13.71
N PRO A 213 -1.41 -10.14 14.94
CA PRO A 213 -0.49 -9.99 16.08
C PRO A 213 0.42 -11.20 16.31
N GLU A 214 -0.11 -12.41 16.16
CA GLU A 214 0.58 -13.68 16.41
C GLU A 214 1.72 -13.95 15.42
N LEU A 215 1.65 -13.37 14.22
CA LEU A 215 2.62 -13.57 13.15
C LEU A 215 3.64 -12.43 13.02
N GLN A 216 3.51 -11.34 13.78
CA GLN A 216 4.37 -10.16 13.69
C GLN A 216 5.86 -10.52 13.69
N ARG A 217 6.33 -11.26 14.72
CA ARG A 217 7.73 -11.67 14.85
C ARG A 217 8.19 -12.66 13.77
N LYS A 218 7.26 -13.45 13.21
CA LYS A 218 7.57 -14.38 12.11
C LYS A 218 7.72 -13.63 10.79
N VAL A 219 6.96 -12.56 10.57
CA VAL A 219 6.78 -11.89 9.28
C VAL A 219 7.63 -10.63 9.14
N ARG A 220 7.62 -9.77 10.16
CA ARG A 220 8.26 -8.46 10.14
C ARG A 220 9.60 -8.50 10.88
N ASP A 221 10.40 -7.46 10.69
CA ASP A 221 11.62 -7.27 11.49
C ASP A 221 11.28 -7.22 12.99
N PRO A 222 12.09 -7.82 13.88
CA PRO A 222 11.80 -7.86 15.33
C PRO A 222 11.61 -6.49 16.00
N ARG A 223 12.05 -5.40 15.37
CA ARG A 223 11.84 -4.02 15.85
C ARG A 223 10.43 -3.50 15.58
N ALA A 224 9.65 -4.17 14.72
CA ALA A 224 8.26 -3.84 14.43
C ALA A 224 7.31 -4.78 15.22
N ASN A 225 6.19 -4.24 15.68
CA ASN A 225 5.13 -5.01 16.34
C ASN A 225 3.76 -4.38 16.09
N PHE A 226 2.70 -5.12 16.41
CA PHE A 226 1.33 -4.72 16.11
C PHE A 226 0.91 -3.48 16.89
N GLU A 227 1.17 -3.46 18.20
CA GLU A 227 0.78 -2.39 19.11
C GLU A 227 1.45 -1.06 18.74
N GLN A 228 2.72 -1.09 18.38
CA GLN A 228 3.48 0.05 17.87
C GLN A 228 2.88 0.56 16.56
N SER A 229 2.59 -0.34 15.61
CA SER A 229 1.97 0.01 14.33
C SER A 229 0.59 0.66 14.50
N VAL A 230 -0.23 0.13 15.40
CA VAL A 230 -1.53 0.72 15.74
C VAL A 230 -1.38 2.07 16.41
N ARG A 231 -0.39 2.23 17.31
CA ARG A 231 -0.12 3.50 17.98
C ARG A 231 0.30 4.60 17.00
N VAL A 232 1.08 4.27 15.97
CA VAL A 232 1.44 5.21 14.89
C VAL A 232 0.20 5.76 14.21
N LEU A 233 -0.72 4.90 13.78
CA LEU A 233 -1.96 5.29 13.12
C LEU A 233 -2.87 6.12 14.02
N LYS A 234 -3.02 5.71 15.29
CA LYS A 234 -3.81 6.42 16.28
C LYS A 234 -3.24 7.82 16.53
N HIS A 235 -1.93 7.92 16.74
CA HIS A 235 -1.29 9.19 17.03
C HIS A 235 -1.35 10.17 15.85
N ALA A 236 -1.23 9.69 14.62
CA ALA A 236 -1.42 10.53 13.43
C ALA A 236 -2.80 11.20 13.41
N LYS A 237 -3.86 10.50 13.83
CA LYS A 237 -5.22 11.06 13.95
C LYS A 237 -5.39 11.96 15.17
N GLU A 238 -4.74 11.65 16.29
CA GLU A 238 -4.75 12.53 17.48
C GLU A 238 -4.15 13.91 17.16
N VAL A 239 -3.04 13.92 16.40
CA VAL A 239 -2.34 15.14 15.97
C VAL A 239 -3.09 15.87 14.87
N GLN A 240 -3.61 15.13 13.88
CA GLN A 240 -4.34 15.68 12.74
C GLN A 240 -5.70 14.98 12.59
N PRO A 241 -6.75 15.40 13.31
CA PRO A 241 -8.06 14.72 13.31
C PRO A 241 -8.72 14.57 11.93
N GLY A 242 -8.37 15.44 10.98
CA GLY A 242 -8.89 15.38 9.61
C GLY A 242 -8.21 14.34 8.70
N VAL A 243 -7.03 13.82 9.11
CA VAL A 243 -6.25 12.90 8.27
C VAL A 243 -6.96 11.56 8.11
N ILE A 244 -6.90 10.98 6.92
CA ILE A 244 -7.38 9.63 6.70
C ILE A 244 -6.27 8.66 7.09
N SER A 245 -6.56 7.70 7.98
CA SER A 245 -5.63 6.64 8.34
C SER A 245 -5.86 5.37 7.52
N LYS A 246 -4.80 4.73 7.06
CA LYS A 246 -4.90 3.54 6.21
C LYS A 246 -3.89 2.46 6.60
N THR A 247 -4.31 1.20 6.52
CA THR A 247 -3.43 0.07 6.80
C THR A 247 -3.68 -1.09 5.86
N SER A 248 -2.79 -2.09 5.89
CA SER A 248 -2.87 -3.29 5.07
C SER A 248 -2.56 -4.55 5.87
N ILE A 249 -3.21 -5.64 5.48
CA ILE A 249 -2.93 -7.02 5.91
C ILE A 249 -2.66 -7.86 4.66
N MET A 250 -1.55 -8.60 4.68
CA MET A 250 -1.28 -9.64 3.69
C MET A 250 -1.81 -10.98 4.22
N LEU A 251 -2.57 -11.68 3.39
CA LEU A 251 -3.11 -13.00 3.68
C LEU A 251 -2.29 -14.12 3.02
N GLY A 252 -2.35 -15.33 3.57
CA GLY A 252 -1.60 -16.49 3.12
C GLY A 252 -0.25 -16.71 3.82
N LEU A 253 -0.04 -16.11 5.00
CA LEU A 253 1.19 -16.24 5.81
C LEU A 253 1.06 -17.28 6.95
N GLY A 254 -0.15 -17.82 7.11
CA GLY A 254 -0.52 -18.86 8.08
C GLY A 254 -1.47 -18.38 9.17
N GLU A 255 -2.05 -17.19 9.02
CA GLU A 255 -3.10 -16.66 9.86
C GLU A 255 -4.41 -17.45 9.71
N THR A 256 -5.20 -17.54 10.79
CA THR A 256 -6.56 -18.11 10.71
C THR A 256 -7.60 -17.02 10.48
N ASP A 257 -8.81 -17.43 10.08
CA ASP A 257 -9.92 -16.51 9.87
C ASP A 257 -10.27 -15.75 11.17
N GLU A 258 -10.25 -16.41 12.31
CA GLU A 258 -10.52 -15.79 13.62
C GLU A 258 -9.48 -14.72 13.95
N GLN A 259 -8.21 -14.97 13.63
CA GLN A 259 -7.12 -14.00 13.83
C GLN A 259 -7.27 -12.80 12.92
N VAL A 260 -7.64 -13.00 11.64
CA VAL A 260 -7.90 -11.89 10.70
C VAL A 260 -9.09 -11.06 11.19
N TYR A 261 -10.20 -11.70 11.55
CA TYR A 261 -11.39 -11.01 12.07
C TYR A 261 -11.06 -10.20 13.35
N SER A 262 -10.38 -10.82 14.31
CA SER A 262 -9.92 -10.15 15.54
C SER A 262 -9.03 -8.94 15.23
N THR A 263 -8.09 -9.10 14.30
CA THR A 263 -7.20 -8.02 13.87
C THR A 263 -7.98 -6.87 13.25
N MET A 264 -8.96 -7.15 12.38
CA MET A 264 -9.82 -6.12 11.78
C MET A 264 -10.60 -5.35 12.84
N LYS A 265 -11.11 -6.04 13.88
CA LYS A 265 -11.78 -5.41 15.02
C LYS A 265 -10.85 -4.47 15.78
N LEU A 266 -9.63 -4.92 16.10
CA LEU A 266 -8.62 -4.09 16.79
C LEU A 266 -8.25 -2.84 15.98
N LEU A 267 -8.12 -2.96 14.65
CA LEU A 267 -7.85 -1.83 13.77
C LEU A 267 -9.02 -0.84 13.76
N ARG A 268 -10.27 -1.32 13.80
CA ARG A 268 -11.44 -0.43 13.92
C ARG A 268 -11.56 0.24 15.28
N GLU A 269 -11.28 -0.48 16.36
CA GLU A 269 -11.24 0.09 17.72
C GLU A 269 -10.17 1.18 17.85
N ALA A 270 -9.08 1.08 17.08
CA ALA A 270 -8.06 2.12 16.95
C ALA A 270 -8.41 3.25 15.97
N ASP A 271 -9.65 3.26 15.48
CA ASP A 271 -10.19 4.22 14.53
C ASP A 271 -9.41 4.33 13.20
N VAL A 272 -8.94 3.18 12.67
CA VAL A 272 -8.33 3.12 11.33
C VAL A 272 -9.38 3.27 10.23
N ASP A 273 -9.27 4.30 9.38
CA ASP A 273 -10.32 4.65 8.41
C ASP A 273 -10.42 3.65 7.25
N CYS A 274 -9.29 3.18 6.74
CA CYS A 274 -9.23 2.37 5.52
C CYS A 274 -8.37 1.12 5.70
N LEU A 275 -8.80 0.00 5.11
CA LEU A 275 -8.11 -1.28 5.18
C LEU A 275 -7.92 -1.88 3.78
N THR A 276 -6.74 -2.42 3.52
CA THR A 276 -6.49 -3.26 2.34
C THR A 276 -6.12 -4.69 2.76
N LEU A 277 -6.73 -5.69 2.11
CA LEU A 277 -6.40 -7.11 2.26
C LEU A 277 -5.94 -7.66 0.91
N GLY A 278 -4.71 -8.18 0.86
CA GLY A 278 -4.13 -8.71 -0.37
C GLY A 278 -3.41 -10.04 -0.16
N GLN A 279 -3.25 -10.83 -1.23
CA GLN A 279 -2.49 -12.08 -1.14
C GLN A 279 -1.00 -11.78 -0.96
N TYR A 280 -0.37 -12.43 0.03
CA TYR A 280 1.07 -12.52 0.14
C TYR A 280 1.64 -13.26 -1.05
N MET A 281 2.52 -12.59 -1.80
CA MET A 281 3.23 -13.16 -2.93
C MET A 281 4.71 -13.28 -2.58
N GLN A 282 5.22 -14.52 -2.55
CA GLN A 282 6.62 -14.78 -2.24
C GLN A 282 7.55 -14.13 -3.29
N PRO A 283 8.39 -13.14 -2.93
CA PRO A 283 9.22 -12.44 -3.92
C PRO A 283 10.35 -13.31 -4.49
N THR A 284 11.01 -14.09 -3.62
CA THR A 284 12.07 -15.04 -4.00
C THR A 284 12.03 -16.27 -3.09
N LYS A 285 12.71 -17.34 -3.48
CA LYS A 285 12.80 -18.60 -2.71
C LYS A 285 13.37 -18.44 -1.29
N ARG A 286 14.04 -17.31 -0.98
CA ARG A 286 14.63 -17.02 0.34
C ARG A 286 13.64 -16.39 1.33
N HIS A 287 12.54 -15.84 0.83
CA HIS A 287 11.51 -15.21 1.66
C HIS A 287 10.54 -16.25 2.21
N LEU A 288 9.65 -15.81 3.10
CA LEU A 288 8.58 -16.65 3.64
C LEU A 288 7.85 -17.43 2.54
N LYS A 289 7.49 -18.66 2.86
CA LYS A 289 6.68 -19.47 1.97
C LYS A 289 5.23 -19.00 2.10
N VAL A 290 4.50 -19.04 0.99
CA VAL A 290 3.04 -18.92 1.02
C VAL A 290 2.50 -20.17 1.71
N GLU A 291 1.74 -19.98 2.79
CA GLU A 291 1.06 -21.07 3.51
C GLU A 291 -0.30 -21.37 2.89
N GLU A 292 -0.98 -20.35 2.35
CA GLU A 292 -2.28 -20.51 1.70
C GLU A 292 -2.45 -19.51 0.54
N TYR A 293 -3.02 -19.97 -0.57
CA TYR A 293 -3.58 -19.09 -1.60
C TYR A 293 -5.08 -18.88 -1.34
N ILE A 294 -5.41 -17.66 -0.93
CA ILE A 294 -6.78 -17.27 -0.60
C ILE A 294 -7.60 -17.12 -1.88
N THR A 295 -8.81 -17.66 -1.86
CA THR A 295 -9.72 -17.61 -3.01
C THR A 295 -10.33 -16.22 -3.18
N PRO A 296 -10.71 -15.83 -4.40
CA PRO A 296 -11.41 -14.57 -4.64
C PRO A 296 -12.70 -14.42 -3.80
N GLU A 297 -13.49 -15.48 -3.58
CA GLU A 297 -14.68 -15.41 -2.70
C GLU A 297 -14.31 -15.07 -1.26
N LYS A 298 -13.19 -15.61 -0.77
CA LYS A 298 -12.74 -15.34 0.59
C LYS A 298 -12.30 -13.88 0.73
N PHE A 299 -11.67 -13.30 -0.28
CA PHE A 299 -11.42 -11.85 -0.31
C PHE A 299 -12.72 -11.03 -0.30
N LYS A 300 -13.73 -11.40 -1.10
CA LYS A 300 -15.05 -10.73 -1.09
C LYS A 300 -15.77 -10.86 0.26
N TYR A 301 -15.59 -11.99 0.94
CA TYR A 301 -16.05 -12.14 2.33
C TYR A 301 -15.37 -11.13 3.26
N TRP A 302 -14.04 -10.98 3.18
CA TRP A 302 -13.30 -10.01 4.00
C TRP A 302 -13.64 -8.55 3.70
N GLU A 303 -13.94 -8.22 2.45
CA GLU A 303 -14.47 -6.91 2.08
C GLU A 303 -15.78 -6.62 2.82
N LYS A 304 -16.74 -7.55 2.73
CA LYS A 304 -18.02 -7.42 3.43
C LYS A 304 -17.82 -7.27 4.94
N VAL A 305 -16.96 -8.09 5.55
CA VAL A 305 -16.65 -8.00 6.99
C VAL A 305 -16.08 -6.63 7.34
N GLY A 306 -15.15 -6.09 6.54
CA GLY A 306 -14.57 -4.77 6.80
C GLY A 306 -15.61 -3.65 6.72
N ASN A 307 -16.49 -3.72 5.72
CA ASN A 307 -17.59 -2.76 5.58
C ASN A 307 -18.60 -2.88 6.74
N ASP A 308 -18.94 -4.09 7.18
CA ASP A 308 -19.83 -4.34 8.32
C ASP A 308 -19.21 -3.86 9.66
N LEU A 309 -17.89 -3.96 9.82
CA LEU A 309 -17.15 -3.42 10.97
C LEU A 309 -17.01 -1.89 10.93
N GLY A 310 -17.42 -1.24 9.83
CA GLY A 310 -17.44 0.21 9.70
C GLY A 310 -16.10 0.84 9.34
N PHE A 311 -15.23 0.13 8.61
CA PHE A 311 -14.18 0.83 7.85
C PHE A 311 -14.86 1.77 6.84
N HIS A 312 -14.31 2.96 6.63
CA HIS A 312 -14.81 3.83 5.57
C HIS A 312 -14.58 3.22 4.20
N TYR A 313 -13.52 2.42 4.07
CA TYR A 313 -13.15 1.74 2.83
C TYR A 313 -12.40 0.45 3.12
N THR A 314 -12.86 -0.66 2.53
CA THR A 314 -12.16 -1.95 2.58
C THR A 314 -11.88 -2.42 1.16
N ALA A 315 -10.60 -2.44 0.74
CA ALA A 315 -10.21 -3.09 -0.50
C ALA A 315 -9.75 -4.50 -0.21
N SER A 316 -10.36 -5.53 -0.80
CA SER A 316 -9.98 -6.91 -0.54
C SER A 316 -9.96 -7.71 -1.83
N GLY A 317 -8.79 -8.24 -2.18
CA GLY A 317 -8.63 -8.97 -3.43
C GLY A 317 -7.25 -9.57 -3.60
N PRO A 318 -7.10 -10.61 -4.45
CA PRO A 318 -5.84 -11.34 -4.58
C PRO A 318 -4.65 -10.42 -4.96
N LEU A 319 -4.87 -9.48 -5.87
CA LEU A 319 -3.85 -8.56 -6.35
C LEU A 319 -3.85 -7.20 -5.64
N VAL A 320 -4.70 -7.01 -4.62
CA VAL A 320 -4.71 -5.76 -3.82
C VAL A 320 -3.33 -5.53 -3.19
N ARG A 321 -2.86 -4.29 -3.25
CA ARG A 321 -1.70 -3.78 -2.50
C ARG A 321 -2.10 -2.52 -1.77
N SER A 322 -1.35 -2.16 -0.73
CA SER A 322 -1.56 -0.91 0.00
C SER A 322 -1.65 0.30 -0.94
N SER A 323 -0.83 0.33 -1.99
CA SER A 323 -0.83 1.41 -2.99
C SER A 323 -1.56 1.10 -4.31
N TYR A 324 -2.35 0.03 -4.38
CA TYR A 324 -3.05 -0.33 -5.62
C TYR A 324 -4.37 0.43 -5.79
N LYS A 325 -4.40 1.33 -6.79
CA LYS A 325 -5.50 1.90 -7.60
C LYS A 325 -6.91 2.05 -7.02
N ALA A 326 -7.44 1.01 -6.42
CA ALA A 326 -8.88 0.88 -6.20
C ALA A 326 -9.40 1.81 -5.08
N GLY A 327 -8.53 2.22 -4.15
CA GLY A 327 -8.89 3.18 -3.10
C GLY A 327 -8.82 4.64 -3.50
N GLU A 328 -8.20 5.00 -4.62
CA GLU A 328 -7.80 6.39 -4.88
C GLU A 328 -8.98 7.30 -5.20
N PHE A 329 -9.98 6.83 -5.93
CA PHE A 329 -11.21 7.59 -6.19
C PHE A 329 -12.07 7.74 -4.94
N PHE A 330 -12.15 6.69 -4.13
CA PHE A 330 -12.88 6.74 -2.86
C PHE A 330 -12.17 7.65 -1.85
N LEU A 331 -10.86 7.52 -1.71
CA LEU A 331 -10.02 8.37 -0.87
C LEU A 331 -10.11 9.82 -1.34
N LYS A 332 -10.05 10.09 -2.65
CA LYS A 332 -10.27 11.44 -3.20
C LYS A 332 -11.61 12.02 -2.76
N ASN A 333 -12.70 11.28 -2.93
CA ASN A 333 -14.03 11.70 -2.48
C ASN A 333 -14.09 11.88 -0.95
N LEU A 334 -13.46 11.00 -0.18
CA LEU A 334 -13.46 11.05 1.29
C LEU A 334 -12.66 12.26 1.80
N VAL A 335 -11.50 12.53 1.20
CA VAL A 335 -10.69 13.73 1.46
C VAL A 335 -11.49 14.99 1.14
N GLU A 336 -12.10 15.06 -0.04
CA GLU A 336 -12.93 16.20 -0.45
C GLU A 336 -14.13 16.41 0.49
N LYS A 337 -14.81 15.34 0.91
CA LYS A 337 -15.91 15.39 1.90
C LYS A 337 -15.45 15.84 3.29
N ARG A 338 -14.26 15.44 3.74
CA ARG A 338 -13.72 15.89 5.04
C ARG A 338 -13.28 17.34 4.99
N LYS A 339 -12.61 17.77 3.91
CA LYS A 339 -12.21 19.18 3.71
C LYS A 339 -13.40 20.12 3.67
N THR A 340 -14.50 19.72 3.04
CA THR A 340 -15.74 20.52 2.98
C THR A 340 -16.53 20.59 4.29
N LYS A 341 -16.36 19.63 5.20
CA LYS A 341 -16.97 19.65 6.55
C LYS A 341 -16.17 20.43 7.60
N ALA A 342 -14.88 20.68 7.33
CA ALA A 342 -13.98 21.40 8.24
C ALA A 342 -13.99 22.94 8.03
N ILE A 343 -14.64 23.40 6.96
CA ILE A 343 -14.98 24.81 6.66
C ILE A 343 -16.41 25.03 7.13
#